data_AF-A0A9P7C3N5-F1
#
_entry.id   AF-A0A9P7C3N5-F1
#
_cell.length_a   1.000
_cell.length_b   1.000
_cell.length_c   1.000
_cell.angle_alpha   90.00
_cell.angle_beta   90.00
_cell.angle_gamma   90.00
#
_symmetry.space_group_name_H-M   'P 1'
#
loop_
_entity.id
_entity.type
_entity.pdbx_description
1 polymer ?
#
loop_
_entity_poly.entity_id
_entity_poly.type
_entity_poly.pdbx_seq_one_letter_code
_entity_poly.pdbx_strand_id
1 'polypeptide(L)'
;MQRVQSIKAWYFAAERLTRAVIWSFTALQEKIGKLNLASITDPLTGLRNRRGTQDAVEHLQASGTPFAVVALDIDHFKRVNDTYGHTAGDEVIRGMAQLMRDCSRPSDILCRNGGEEFLILLPNVGIKEDGHVAERLRTHLAERQLNGVNGITVSAGVAQWPTCGPDVGKASQAADEALYAAKQQGRNRVVVHAT
;
A
#
# COMPACT_ATOMS: atom_id res chain seq x y z
N MET A 1 49.74 -52.06 -3.52
CA MET A 1 48.33 -51.63 -3.74
C MET A 1 47.87 -50.81 -2.53
N GLN A 2 48.07 -49.49 -2.52
CA GLN A 2 47.52 -48.58 -1.50
C GLN A 2 47.73 -47.14 -1.99
N ARG A 3 46.83 -46.60 -2.83
CA ARG A 3 46.82 -45.17 -3.19
C ARG A 3 45.57 -44.68 -3.96
N VAL A 4 44.37 -45.17 -3.61
CA VAL A 4 43.12 -44.71 -4.27
C VAL A 4 42.00 -44.31 -3.29
N GLN A 5 42.19 -44.46 -1.97
CA GLN A 5 41.12 -44.15 -0.99
C GLN A 5 41.04 -42.67 -0.56
N SER A 6 42.06 -41.85 -0.81
CA SER A 6 42.10 -40.46 -0.30
C SER A 6 41.39 -39.43 -1.18
N ILE A 7 41.21 -39.71 -2.47
CA ILE A 7 40.62 -38.76 -3.42
C ILE A 7 39.11 -38.62 -3.17
N LYS A 8 38.40 -39.71 -2.85
CA LYS A 8 36.93 -39.70 -2.68
C LYS A 8 36.46 -38.81 -1.51
N ALA A 9 37.12 -38.89 -0.37
CA ALA A 9 36.68 -38.15 0.83
C ALA A 9 36.80 -36.62 0.67
N TRP A 10 37.83 -36.14 -0.03
CA TRP A 10 38.02 -34.71 -0.31
C TRP A 10 36.97 -34.16 -1.26
N TYR A 11 36.57 -34.93 -2.30
CA TYR A 11 35.46 -34.54 -3.18
C TYR A 11 34.14 -34.44 -2.42
N PHE A 12 33.83 -35.40 -1.53
CA PHE A 12 32.62 -35.32 -0.70
C PHE A 12 32.65 -34.14 0.29
N ALA A 13 33.80 -33.84 0.87
CA ALA A 13 33.96 -32.69 1.76
C ALA A 13 33.80 -31.36 0.99
N ALA A 14 34.40 -31.25 -0.20
CA ALA A 14 34.24 -30.09 -1.08
C ALA A 14 32.78 -29.93 -1.53
N GLU A 15 32.11 -31.01 -1.95
CA GLU A 15 30.70 -30.95 -2.37
C GLU A 15 29.78 -30.54 -1.20
N ARG A 16 30.03 -31.04 0.02
CA ARG A 16 29.29 -30.63 1.23
C ARG A 16 29.51 -29.16 1.54
N LEU A 17 30.73 -28.65 1.41
CA LEU A 17 31.04 -27.22 1.59
C LEU A 17 30.34 -26.38 0.53
N THR A 18 30.42 -26.75 -0.75
CA THR A 18 29.74 -26.04 -1.84
C THR A 18 28.23 -26.02 -1.62
N ARG A 19 27.61 -27.15 -1.26
CA ARG A 19 26.18 -27.21 -0.93
C ARG A 19 25.84 -26.33 0.27
N ALA A 20 26.65 -26.37 1.34
CA ALA A 20 26.44 -25.53 2.52
C ALA A 20 26.52 -24.03 2.20
N VAL A 21 27.43 -23.62 1.32
CA VAL A 21 27.57 -22.21 0.86
C VAL A 21 26.36 -21.79 0.03
N ILE A 22 25.91 -22.60 -0.93
CA ILE A 22 24.71 -22.31 -1.74
C ILE A 22 23.48 -22.19 -0.84
N TRP A 23 23.31 -23.10 0.13
CA TRP A 23 22.21 -23.05 1.10
C TRP A 23 22.28 -21.81 1.98
N SER A 24 23.48 -21.44 2.43
CA SER A 24 23.68 -20.23 3.26
C SER A 24 23.39 -18.95 2.47
N PHE A 25 23.82 -18.88 1.20
CA PHE A 25 23.57 -17.74 0.33
C PHE A 25 22.07 -17.59 0.01
N THR A 26 21.39 -18.69 -0.32
CA THR A 26 19.94 -18.68 -0.57
C THR A 26 19.15 -18.29 0.68
N ALA A 27 19.47 -18.85 1.85
CA ALA A 27 18.84 -18.46 3.11
C ALA A 27 19.09 -16.98 3.47
N LEU A 28 20.29 -16.46 3.18
CA LEU A 28 20.60 -15.05 3.39
C LEU A 28 19.79 -14.15 2.45
N GLN A 29 19.68 -14.51 1.17
CA GLN A 29 18.86 -13.80 0.18
C GLN A 29 17.38 -13.79 0.57
N GLU A 30 16.83 -14.92 1.01
CA GLU A 30 15.46 -14.98 1.52
C GLU A 30 15.26 -14.07 2.73
N LYS A 31 16.24 -14.05 3.65
CA LYS A 31 16.16 -13.23 4.85
C LYS A 31 16.25 -11.74 4.53
N ILE A 32 17.12 -11.35 3.60
CA ILE A 32 17.20 -9.99 3.05
C ILE A 32 15.88 -9.61 2.37
N GLY A 33 15.31 -10.51 1.55
CA GLY A 33 14.02 -10.28 0.90
C GLY A 33 12.88 -10.05 1.90
N LYS A 34 12.80 -10.87 2.95
CA LYS A 34 11.82 -10.71 4.04
C LYS A 34 12.02 -9.39 4.81
N LEU A 35 13.27 -9.00 5.09
CA LEU A 35 13.59 -7.74 5.75
C LEU A 35 13.22 -6.54 4.89
N ASN A 36 13.50 -6.60 3.59
CA ASN A 36 13.12 -5.55 2.64
C ASN A 36 11.59 -5.41 2.57
N LEU A 37 10.86 -6.52 2.43
CA LEU A 37 9.41 -6.50 2.40
C LEU A 37 8.84 -5.92 3.71
N ALA A 38 9.30 -6.41 4.86
CA ALA A 38 8.89 -5.90 6.16
C ALA A 38 9.20 -4.41 6.35
N SER A 39 10.26 -3.88 5.70
CA SER A 39 10.58 -2.46 5.73
C SER A 39 9.65 -1.59 4.88
N ILE A 40 8.97 -2.15 3.87
CA ILE A 40 8.11 -1.39 2.94
C ILE A 40 6.62 -1.68 3.09
N THR A 41 6.25 -2.63 3.94
CA THR A 41 4.85 -2.98 4.24
C THR A 41 4.41 -2.51 5.61
N ASP A 42 3.14 -2.15 5.74
CA ASP A 42 2.47 -1.90 7.02
C ASP A 42 2.13 -3.25 7.70
N PRO A 43 2.54 -3.51 8.94
CA PRO A 43 2.36 -4.81 9.58
C PRO A 43 0.89 -5.12 9.93
N LEU A 44 0.05 -4.09 10.10
CA LEU A 44 -1.35 -4.27 10.48
C LEU A 44 -2.20 -4.68 9.28
N THR A 45 -1.96 -4.04 8.13
CA THR A 45 -2.79 -4.20 6.94
C THR A 45 -2.13 -5.06 5.87
N GLY A 46 -0.80 -5.12 5.81
CA GLY A 46 -0.04 -5.73 4.71
C GLY A 46 0.01 -4.88 3.43
N LEU A 47 -0.53 -3.65 3.46
CA LEU A 47 -0.36 -2.69 2.37
C LEU A 47 1.05 -2.10 2.38
N ARG A 48 1.42 -1.32 1.36
CA ARG A 48 2.68 -0.55 1.42
C ARG A 48 2.60 0.49 2.54
N ASN A 49 3.67 0.61 3.32
CA ASN A 49 3.80 1.68 4.30
C ASN A 49 4.29 2.97 3.61
N ARG A 50 4.46 4.05 4.37
CA ARG A 50 4.97 5.34 3.86
C ARG A 50 6.25 5.22 3.02
N ARG A 51 7.19 4.34 3.41
CA ARG A 51 8.41 4.08 2.62
C ARG A 51 8.08 3.36 1.32
N GLY A 52 7.26 2.31 1.39
CA GLY A 52 6.80 1.58 0.20
C GLY A 52 6.00 2.44 -0.78
N THR A 53 5.28 3.46 -0.30
CA THR A 53 4.63 4.49 -1.12
C THR A 53 5.65 5.33 -1.87
N GLN A 54 6.67 5.84 -1.17
CA GLN A 54 7.72 6.67 -1.77
C GLN A 54 8.46 5.89 -2.87
N ASP A 55 8.86 4.65 -2.60
CA ASP A 55 9.54 3.79 -3.58
C ASP A 55 8.67 3.57 -4.84
N ALA A 56 7.35 3.42 -4.65
CA ALA A 56 6.42 3.23 -5.76
C ALA A 56 6.23 4.49 -6.61
N VAL A 57 6.15 5.66 -5.96
CA VAL A 57 6.10 6.96 -6.62
C VAL A 57 7.36 7.19 -7.46
N GLU A 58 8.54 6.97 -6.88
CA GLU A 58 9.82 7.13 -7.57
C GLU A 58 9.91 6.22 -8.80
N HIS A 59 9.43 4.99 -8.68
CA HIS A 59 9.37 4.06 -9.80
C HIS A 59 8.46 4.55 -10.94
N LEU A 60 7.24 4.99 -10.62
CA LEU A 60 6.28 5.51 -11.61
C LEU A 60 6.79 6.78 -12.30
N GLN A 61 7.44 7.66 -11.54
CA GLN A 61 8.04 8.88 -12.06
C GLN A 61 9.22 8.56 -12.99
N ALA A 62 10.12 7.66 -12.58
CA ALA A 62 11.26 7.25 -13.38
C ALA A 62 10.84 6.55 -14.69
N SER A 63 9.73 5.80 -14.68
CA SER A 63 9.16 5.18 -15.88
C SER A 63 8.31 6.15 -16.71
N GLY A 64 8.13 7.40 -16.28
CA GLY A 64 7.30 8.39 -16.96
C GLY A 64 5.82 7.97 -17.09
N THR A 65 5.35 7.10 -16.19
CA THR A 65 3.99 6.53 -16.25
C THR A 65 3.02 7.48 -15.56
N PRO A 66 2.04 8.10 -16.26
CA PRO A 66 1.04 8.94 -15.62
C PRO A 66 0.19 8.14 -14.61
N PHE A 67 -0.19 8.77 -13.51
CA PHE A 67 -1.00 8.14 -12.48
C PHE A 67 -1.85 9.14 -11.72
N ALA A 68 -2.97 8.68 -11.18
CA ALA A 68 -3.75 9.41 -10.20
C ALA A 68 -3.34 9.03 -8.77
N VAL A 69 -3.35 10.01 -7.88
CA VAL A 69 -3.21 9.85 -6.43
C VAL A 69 -4.59 9.99 -5.81
N VAL A 70 -5.00 8.97 -5.06
CA VAL A 70 -6.24 8.97 -4.28
C VAL A 70 -5.88 8.96 -2.80
N ALA A 71 -6.03 10.09 -2.12
CA ALA A 71 -5.87 10.22 -0.68
C ALA A 71 -7.18 9.89 0.03
N LEU A 72 -7.13 9.02 1.04
CA LEU A 72 -8.29 8.47 1.74
C LEU A 72 -8.10 8.59 3.25
N ASP A 73 -9.18 8.96 3.94
CA ASP A 73 -9.20 9.06 5.40
C ASP A 73 -10.52 8.55 5.96
N ILE A 74 -10.45 7.67 6.95
CA ILE A 74 -11.63 7.12 7.62
C ILE A 74 -12.26 8.20 8.49
N ASP A 75 -13.50 8.56 8.17
CA ASP A 75 -14.20 9.64 8.85
C ASP A 75 -14.44 9.30 10.32
N HIS A 76 -14.11 10.24 11.20
CA HIS A 76 -14.32 10.13 12.64
C HIS A 76 -13.66 8.91 13.28
N PHE A 77 -12.53 8.43 12.75
CA PHE A 77 -11.85 7.24 13.27
C PHE A 77 -11.45 7.35 14.76
N LYS A 78 -11.02 8.53 15.22
CA LYS A 78 -10.81 8.78 16.65
C LYS A 78 -12.04 8.43 17.51
N ARG A 79 -13.26 8.78 17.06
CA ARG A 79 -14.51 8.44 17.77
C ARG A 79 -14.72 6.92 17.83
N VAL A 80 -14.33 6.19 16.79
CA VAL A 80 -14.38 4.72 16.79
C VAL A 80 -13.47 4.17 17.89
N ASN A 81 -12.22 4.62 17.96
CA ASN A 81 -11.30 4.22 19.02
C ASN A 81 -11.80 4.59 20.42
N ASP A 82 -12.31 5.80 20.59
CA ASP A 82 -12.79 6.29 21.88
C ASP A 82 -14.05 5.52 22.36
N THR A 83 -14.87 5.03 21.43
CA THR A 83 -16.14 4.33 21.73
C THR A 83 -15.97 2.82 21.87
N TYR A 84 -15.18 2.19 20.99
CA TYR A 84 -15.08 0.74 20.86
C TYR A 84 -13.70 0.19 21.22
N GLY A 85 -12.74 1.06 21.54
CA GLY A 85 -11.37 0.71 21.86
C GLY A 85 -10.48 0.51 20.63
N HIS A 86 -9.17 0.58 20.85
CA HIS A 86 -8.15 0.46 19.79
C HIS A 86 -8.22 -0.85 19.01
N THR A 87 -8.57 -1.97 19.67
CA THR A 87 -8.72 -3.25 18.97
C THR A 87 -9.81 -3.20 17.91
N ALA A 88 -10.92 -2.52 18.17
CA ALA A 88 -11.97 -2.33 17.16
C ALA A 88 -11.51 -1.38 16.03
N GLY A 89 -10.75 -0.34 16.37
CA GLY A 89 -10.12 0.54 15.38
C GLY A 89 -9.19 -0.21 14.43
N ASP A 90 -8.35 -1.10 14.96
CA ASP A 90 -7.47 -1.95 14.15
C ASP A 90 -8.25 -2.84 13.19
N GLU A 91 -9.40 -3.37 13.62
CA GLU A 91 -10.28 -4.18 12.77
C GLU A 91 -10.95 -3.34 11.67
N VAL A 92 -11.33 -2.11 11.96
CA VAL A 92 -11.81 -1.15 10.94
C VAL A 92 -10.70 -0.86 9.91
N ILE A 93 -9.45 -0.67 10.36
CA ILE A 93 -8.29 -0.48 9.48
C ILE A 93 -8.04 -1.71 8.59
N ARG A 94 -8.09 -2.92 9.16
CA ARG A 94 -7.96 -4.18 8.40
C ARG A 94 -9.09 -4.34 7.38
N GLY A 95 -10.31 -4.00 7.78
CA GLY A 95 -11.49 -4.03 6.91
C GLY A 95 -11.38 -3.07 5.73
N MET A 96 -10.93 -1.83 5.97
CA MET A 96 -10.66 -0.85 4.91
C MET A 96 -9.60 -1.37 3.94
N ALA A 97 -8.49 -1.91 4.45
CA ALA A 97 -7.43 -2.46 3.61
C ALA A 97 -7.92 -3.64 2.75
N GLN A 98 -8.78 -4.50 3.28
CA GLN A 98 -9.37 -5.58 2.49
C GLN A 98 -10.30 -5.03 1.41
N LEU A 99 -11.13 -4.04 1.75
CA LEU A 99 -12.03 -3.41 0.77
C LEU A 99 -11.26 -2.74 -0.36
N MET A 100 -10.13 -2.08 -0.06
CA MET A 100 -9.22 -1.52 -1.07
C MET A 100 -8.76 -2.61 -2.04
N ARG A 101 -8.35 -3.79 -1.56
CA ARG A 101 -7.97 -4.91 -2.43
C ARG A 101 -9.12 -5.38 -3.32
N ASP A 102 -10.30 -5.56 -2.74
CA ASP A 102 -11.48 -6.05 -3.46
C ASP A 102 -11.91 -5.07 -4.56
N CYS A 103 -11.69 -3.78 -4.34
CA CYS A 103 -12.07 -2.72 -5.26
C CYS A 103 -10.97 -2.32 -6.25
N SER A 104 -9.76 -2.84 -6.14
CA SER A 104 -8.62 -2.40 -6.95
C SER A 104 -8.16 -3.45 -7.96
N ARG A 105 -7.53 -2.98 -9.04
CA ARG A 105 -6.92 -3.81 -10.07
C ARG A 105 -5.52 -4.26 -9.62
N PRO A 106 -4.95 -5.33 -10.19
CA PRO A 106 -3.58 -5.77 -9.87
C PRO A 106 -2.49 -4.72 -10.11
N SER A 107 -2.73 -3.75 -11.00
CA SER A 107 -1.82 -2.64 -11.29
C SER A 107 -1.86 -1.51 -10.26
N ASP A 108 -2.91 -1.45 -9.45
CA ASP A 108 -3.10 -0.36 -8.48
C ASP A 108 -2.16 -0.58 -7.29
N ILE A 109 -1.61 0.52 -6.78
CA ILE A 109 -0.65 0.47 -5.68
C ILE A 109 -1.37 0.95 -4.42
N LEU A 110 -1.59 0.02 -3.49
CA LEU A 110 -2.33 0.26 -2.26
C LEU A 110 -1.38 0.54 -1.10
N CYS A 111 -1.64 1.64 -0.39
CA CYS A 111 -0.75 2.16 0.64
C CYS A 111 -1.52 2.58 1.90
N ARG A 112 -0.85 2.47 3.05
CA ARG A 112 -1.24 3.07 4.33
C ARG A 112 -0.08 3.93 4.83
N ASN A 113 -0.28 5.25 4.88
CA ASN A 113 0.77 6.20 5.23
C ASN A 113 0.94 6.38 6.74
N GLY A 114 -0.14 6.17 7.50
CA GLY A 114 -0.17 6.32 8.96
C GLY A 114 -1.57 6.07 9.48
N GLY A 115 -1.75 6.01 10.81
CA GLY A 115 -3.04 6.00 11.52
C GLY A 115 -4.23 5.45 10.72
N GLU A 116 -5.12 6.36 10.32
CA GLU A 116 -6.30 6.13 9.46
C GLU A 116 -6.15 6.63 8.01
N GLU A 117 -4.92 6.94 7.59
CA GLU A 117 -4.60 7.57 6.30
C GLU A 117 -4.13 6.53 5.27
N PHE A 118 -4.87 6.45 4.17
CA PHE A 118 -4.61 5.53 3.07
C PHE A 118 -4.35 6.28 1.77
N LEU A 119 -3.62 5.63 0.87
CA LEU A 119 -3.38 6.12 -0.48
C LEU A 119 -3.61 5.00 -1.50
N ILE A 120 -4.07 5.37 -2.68
CA ILE A 120 -4.03 4.52 -3.86
C ILE A 120 -3.34 5.29 -4.99
N LEU A 121 -2.33 4.68 -5.59
CA LEU A 121 -1.76 5.14 -6.85
C LEU A 121 -2.42 4.33 -7.96
N LEU A 122 -2.99 5.02 -8.94
CA LEU A 122 -3.73 4.44 -10.06
C LEU A 122 -2.97 4.71 -11.38
N PRO A 123 -2.05 3.83 -11.80
CA PRO A 123 -1.31 4.00 -13.04
C PRO A 123 -2.24 3.90 -14.26
N ASN A 124 -1.97 4.71 -15.29
CA ASN A 124 -2.65 4.65 -16.59
C ASN A 124 -4.17 4.86 -16.52
N VAL A 125 -4.68 5.61 -15.52
CA VAL A 125 -6.09 5.97 -15.44
C VAL A 125 -6.30 7.36 -16.06
N GLY A 126 -7.33 7.48 -16.90
CA GLY A 126 -7.71 8.76 -17.51
C GLY A 126 -8.53 9.61 -16.53
N ILE A 127 -8.46 10.94 -16.68
CA ILE A 127 -9.11 11.96 -15.80
C ILE A 127 -10.56 11.63 -15.42
N LYS A 128 -11.33 10.99 -16.32
CA LYS A 128 -12.74 10.65 -16.10
C LYS A 128 -12.96 9.41 -15.22
N GLU A 129 -11.94 8.59 -15.01
CA GLU A 129 -12.02 7.31 -14.32
C GLU A 129 -11.43 7.35 -12.91
N ASP A 130 -10.61 8.35 -12.56
CA ASP A 130 -9.88 8.39 -11.28
C ASP A 130 -10.81 8.41 -10.06
N GLY A 131 -11.94 9.10 -10.18
CA GLY A 131 -12.95 9.18 -9.12
C GLY A 131 -13.73 7.88 -8.92
N HIS A 132 -13.79 6.99 -9.91
CA HIS A 132 -14.63 5.80 -9.85
C HIS A 132 -14.13 4.77 -8.85
N VAL A 133 -12.81 4.60 -8.71
CA VAL A 133 -12.23 3.70 -7.71
C VAL A 133 -12.52 4.22 -6.31
N ALA A 134 -12.29 5.52 -6.09
CA ALA A 134 -12.57 6.19 -4.82
C ALA A 134 -14.07 6.12 -4.46
N GLU A 135 -14.95 6.37 -5.41
CA GLU A 135 -16.40 6.38 -5.19
C GLU A 135 -16.97 4.98 -4.95
N ARG A 136 -16.44 3.97 -5.65
CA ARG A 136 -16.78 2.56 -5.39
C ARG A 136 -16.37 2.18 -3.96
N LEU A 137 -15.14 2.50 -3.57
CA LEU A 137 -14.65 2.27 -2.21
C LEU A 137 -15.53 2.95 -1.17
N ARG A 138 -15.83 4.23 -1.38
CA ARG A 138 -16.68 5.02 -0.48
C ARG A 138 -18.06 4.40 -0.28
N THR A 139 -18.71 4.04 -1.38
CA THR A 139 -20.06 3.46 -1.35
C THR A 139 -20.06 2.09 -0.66
N HIS A 140 -19.11 1.22 -1.02
CA HIS A 140 -19.02 -0.11 -0.40
C HIS A 140 -18.67 -0.06 1.09
N LEU A 141 -17.87 0.92 1.52
CA LEU A 141 -17.55 1.09 2.94
C LEU A 141 -18.78 1.54 3.72
N ALA A 142 -19.53 2.51 3.19
CA ALA A 142 -20.72 3.06 3.84
C ALA A 142 -21.84 2.02 4.01
N GLU A 143 -21.91 1.02 3.12
CA GLU A 143 -22.91 -0.05 3.15
C GLU A 143 -22.50 -1.25 4.02
N ARG A 144 -21.22 -1.36 4.40
CA ARG A 144 -20.69 -2.49 5.17
C ARG A 144 -20.63 -2.20 6.66
N GLN A 145 -20.89 -3.24 7.44
CA GLN A 145 -20.47 -3.27 8.84
C GLN A 145 -19.03 -3.77 8.90
N LEU A 146 -18.14 -2.99 9.50
CA LEU A 146 -16.76 -3.43 9.74
C LEU A 146 -16.65 -3.95 11.17
N ASN A 147 -16.66 -5.28 11.29
CA ASN A 147 -16.50 -6.02 12.54
C ASN A 147 -17.41 -5.52 13.69
N GLY A 148 -18.70 -5.33 13.39
CA GLY A 148 -19.69 -4.86 14.36
C GLY A 148 -19.75 -3.35 14.57
N VAL A 149 -18.89 -2.57 13.90
CA VAL A 149 -18.96 -1.11 13.87
C VAL A 149 -19.69 -0.65 12.61
N ASN A 150 -20.76 0.13 12.81
CA ASN A 150 -21.64 0.60 11.76
C ASN A 150 -21.40 2.08 11.45
N GLY A 151 -21.77 2.48 10.22
CA GLY A 151 -21.72 3.89 9.81
C GLY A 151 -20.29 4.42 9.66
N ILE A 152 -19.34 3.54 9.36
CA ILE A 152 -17.99 3.95 8.97
C ILE A 152 -18.05 4.49 7.54
N THR A 153 -17.56 5.70 7.35
CA THR A 153 -17.45 6.34 6.04
C THR A 153 -16.02 6.77 5.78
N VAL A 154 -15.71 7.09 4.53
CA VAL A 154 -14.40 7.56 4.11
C VAL A 154 -14.58 8.81 3.26
N SER A 155 -13.68 9.77 3.46
CA SER A 155 -13.53 10.91 2.56
C SER A 155 -12.34 10.67 1.65
N ALA A 156 -12.43 11.10 0.40
CA ALA A 156 -11.36 10.94 -0.57
C ALA A 156 -11.04 12.23 -1.33
N GLY A 157 -9.76 12.45 -1.59
CA GLY A 157 -9.24 13.47 -2.49
C GLY A 157 -8.50 12.83 -3.64
N VAL A 158 -8.72 13.30 -4.86
CA VAL A 158 -8.12 12.73 -6.07
C VAL A 158 -7.40 13.81 -6.86
N ALA A 159 -6.18 13.54 -7.29
CA ALA A 159 -5.41 14.41 -8.19
C ALA A 159 -4.55 13.58 -9.16
N GLN A 160 -4.16 14.18 -10.28
CA GLN A 160 -3.41 13.48 -11.32
C GLN A 160 -2.02 14.06 -11.56
N TRP A 161 -1.05 13.18 -11.74
CA TRP A 161 0.25 13.52 -12.31
C TRP A 161 0.34 13.03 -13.77
N PRO A 162 0.85 13.86 -14.71
CA PRO A 162 1.47 15.19 -14.51
C PRO A 162 0.51 16.38 -14.62
N THR A 163 -0.81 16.18 -14.65
CA THR A 163 -1.78 17.27 -14.91
C THR A 163 -1.74 18.38 -13.85
N CYS A 164 -1.51 18.02 -12.57
CA CYS A 164 -1.32 18.98 -11.47
C CYS A 164 0.08 19.65 -11.45
N GLY A 165 0.97 19.26 -12.36
CA GLY A 165 2.31 19.81 -12.50
C GLY A 165 3.39 18.74 -12.75
N PRO A 166 4.62 19.18 -13.07
CA PRO A 166 5.72 18.29 -13.44
C PRO A 166 6.26 17.47 -12.25
N ASP A 167 6.06 17.94 -11.02
CA ASP A 167 6.50 17.27 -9.80
C ASP A 167 5.37 16.43 -9.22
N VAL A 168 5.65 15.15 -8.91
CA VAL A 168 4.70 14.26 -8.24
C VAL A 168 4.28 14.83 -6.88
N GLY A 169 5.17 15.52 -6.18
CA GLY A 169 4.85 16.17 -4.90
C GLY A 169 3.65 17.11 -5.00
N LYS A 170 3.48 17.80 -6.14
CA LYS A 170 2.31 18.65 -6.38
C LYS A 170 1.02 17.85 -6.56
N ALA A 171 1.07 16.69 -7.21
CA ALA A 171 -0.11 15.83 -7.34
C ALA A 171 -0.52 15.26 -5.98
N SER A 172 0.44 14.84 -5.15
CA SER A 172 0.16 14.41 -3.77
C SER A 172 -0.46 15.54 -2.94
N GLN A 173 0.11 16.75 -3.01
CA GLN A 173 -0.44 17.92 -2.32
C GLN A 173 -1.86 18.25 -2.79
N ALA A 174 -2.11 18.23 -4.10
CA ALA A 174 -3.43 18.47 -4.68
C ALA A 174 -4.47 17.42 -4.23
N ALA A 175 -4.06 16.15 -4.09
CA ALA A 175 -4.93 15.10 -3.54
C ALA A 175 -5.26 15.34 -2.07
N ASP A 176 -4.28 15.77 -1.26
CA ASP A 176 -4.50 16.12 0.15
C ASP A 176 -5.42 17.34 0.31
N GLU A 177 -5.25 18.37 -0.53
CA GLU A 177 -6.13 19.54 -0.56
C GLU A 177 -7.57 19.17 -0.95
N ALA A 178 -7.73 18.28 -1.93
CA ALA A 178 -9.03 17.75 -2.31
C ALA A 178 -9.66 16.92 -1.17
N LEU A 179 -8.89 16.11 -0.47
CA LEU A 179 -9.34 15.33 0.69
C LEU A 179 -9.79 16.26 1.82
N TYR A 180 -9.03 17.34 2.07
CA TYR A 180 -9.41 18.35 3.04
C TYR A 180 -10.73 19.03 2.66
N ALA A 181 -10.92 19.37 1.38
CA ALA A 181 -12.18 19.90 0.87
C ALA A 181 -13.34 18.89 1.06
N ALA A 182 -13.11 17.60 0.82
CA ALA A 182 -14.11 16.54 1.05
C ALA A 182 -14.56 16.52 2.52
N LYS A 183 -13.62 16.62 3.47
CA LYS A 183 -13.92 16.70 4.90
C LYS A 183 -14.71 17.95 5.27
N GLN A 184 -14.34 19.11 4.71
CA GLN A 184 -15.01 20.39 4.98
C GLN A 184 -16.43 20.46 4.42
N GLN A 185 -16.69 19.82 3.29
CA GLN A 185 -18.01 19.82 2.67
C GLN A 185 -18.99 18.82 3.32
N GLY A 186 -18.61 18.17 4.43
CA GLY A 186 -19.48 17.28 5.18
C GLY A 186 -19.09 15.80 5.13
N ARG A 187 -17.85 15.48 4.71
CA ARG A 187 -17.30 14.12 4.69
C ARG A 187 -18.07 13.16 3.78
N ASN A 188 -17.76 11.86 3.86
CA ASN A 188 -18.37 10.77 3.08
C ASN A 188 -18.54 11.13 1.61
N ARG A 189 -17.46 11.61 0.98
CA ARG A 189 -17.46 12.03 -0.43
C ARG A 189 -16.09 11.96 -1.06
N VAL A 190 -16.08 11.95 -2.38
CA VAL A 190 -14.89 12.12 -3.20
C VAL A 190 -14.87 13.53 -3.76
N VAL A 191 -13.73 14.21 -3.64
CA VAL A 191 -13.46 15.47 -4.35
C VAL A 191 -12.30 15.22 -5.30
N VAL A 192 -12.48 15.59 -6.55
CA VAL A 192 -11.42 15.57 -7.56
C VAL A 192 -10.86 16.98 -7.68
N HIS A 193 -9.54 17.12 -7.56
CA HIS A 193 -8.87 18.39 -7.75
C HIS A 193 -9.08 18.87 -9.19
N ALA A 194 -9.65 20.07 -9.34
CA ALA A 194 -9.85 20.70 -10.64
C ALA A 194 -8.50 21.17 -11.18
N THR A 195 -8.17 20.79 -12.40
CA THR A 195 -6.99 21.25 -13.15
C THR A 195 -7.23 22.58 -13.82
#